data_AF-A0A5J4QQC8-F1
#
_entry.id   AF-A0A5J4QQC8-F1
#
_cell.length_a   1.000
_cell.length_b   1.000
_cell.length_c   1.000
_cell.angle_alpha   90.00
_cell.angle_beta   90.00
_cell.angle_gamma   90.00
#
_symmetry.space_group_name_H-M   'P 1'
#
loop_
_entity.id
_entity.type
_entity.pdbx_description
1 polymer ?
#
loop_
_entity_poly.entity_id
_entity_poly.type
_entity_poly.pdbx_seq_one_letter_code
_entity_poly.pdbx_strand_id
1 'polypeptide(L)' 'MLARGTGICDSSEIQEVSVPKVLSVLANSHYILTACKSYYERLKVDECWTYVGNKSKKYGLIYASERQSGELIIK' A
#
# COMPACT_ATOMS: atom_id res chain seq x y z
N MET A 1 3.64 3.28 13.14
CA MET A 1 2.70 3.77 12.10
C MET A 1 3.53 3.95 10.83
N LEU A 2 3.38 3.08 9.82
CA LEU A 2 4.06 3.29 8.54
C LEU A 2 3.38 4.46 7.83
N ALA A 3 4.14 5.51 7.51
CA ALA A 3 3.61 6.63 6.76
C ALA A 3 3.20 6.13 5.36
N ARG A 4 1.95 6.39 4.97
CA ARG A 4 1.43 5.93 3.68
C ARG A 4 2.20 6.66 2.56
N GLY A 5 2.95 5.92 1.76
CA GLY A 5 3.77 6.45 0.66
C GLY A 5 5.27 6.57 0.94
N THR A 6 5.77 6.12 2.09
CA THR A 6 7.22 6.08 2.37
C THR A 6 7.86 4.77 1.92
N GLY A 7 9.07 4.84 1.38
CA GLY A 7 9.83 3.66 0.98
C GLY A 7 10.23 2.78 2.17
N ILE A 8 10.77 1.60 1.88
CA ILE A 8 11.27 0.67 2.92
C ILE A 8 12.42 1.31 3.71
N CYS A 9 13.30 2.06 3.03
CA CYS A 9 14.41 2.79 3.67
C CYS A 9 13.90 3.91 4.59
N ASP A 10 13.00 4.76 4.08
CA ASP A 10 12.39 5.81 4.90
C ASP A 10 11.66 5.22 6.11
N SER A 11 10.99 4.08 5.93
CA SER A 11 10.30 3.38 7.03
C SER A 11 11.27 2.86 8.08
N SER A 12 12.46 2.43 7.66
CA SER A 12 13.56 2.02 8.54
C SER A 12 14.10 3.19 9.35
N GLU A 13 14.27 4.35 8.72
CA GLU A 13 14.73 5.58 9.38
C GLU A 13 13.67 6.14 10.34
N ILE A 14 12.42 6.28 9.91
CA ILE A 14 11.31 6.83 10.71
C ILE A 14 11.03 5.98 11.96
N GLN A 15 11.11 4.65 11.82
CA GLN A 15 10.82 3.74 12.93
C GLN A 15 12.06 3.31 13.71
N GLU A 16 13.26 3.78 13.32
CA GLU A 16 14.54 3.42 13.94
C GLU A 16 14.75 1.89 14.02
N VAL A 17 14.27 1.15 13.02
CA VAL A 17 14.41 -0.31 12.91
C VAL A 17 15.17 -0.66 11.66
N SER A 18 15.87 -1.79 11.66
CA SER A 18 16.65 -2.20 10.49
C SER A 18 15.75 -2.55 9.28
N VAL A 19 16.22 -2.26 8.06
CA VAL A 19 15.54 -2.62 6.80
C VAL A 19 15.10 -4.09 6.75
N PRO A 20 15.93 -5.08 7.13
CA PRO A 20 15.49 -6.49 7.16
C PRO A 20 14.34 -6.73 8.13
N LYS A 21 14.28 -6.00 9.25
CA LYS A 21 13.19 -6.11 10.21
C LYS A 21 11.89 -5.58 9.60
N VAL A 22 11.93 -4.43 8.91
CA VAL A 22 10.77 -3.89 8.18
C VAL A 22 10.28 -4.89 7.14
N LEU A 23 11.19 -5.43 6.31
CA LEU A 23 10.87 -6.46 5.32
C LEU A 23 10.24 -7.71 5.95
N SER A 24 10.81 -8.19 7.06
CA SER A 24 10.26 -9.35 7.77
C SER A 24 8.84 -9.10 8.29
N VAL A 25 8.56 -7.90 8.80
CA VAL A 25 7.23 -7.55 9.28
C VAL A 25 6.24 -7.46 8.12
N LEU A 26 6.62 -6.82 7.01
CA LEU A 26 5.77 -6.73 5.82
C LEU A 26 5.48 -8.10 5.21
N ALA A 27 6.50 -8.96 5.07
CA ALA A 27 6.36 -10.29 4.51
C ALA A 27 5.50 -11.23 5.37
N ASN A 28 5.53 -11.06 6.70
CA ASN A 28 4.72 -11.84 7.63
C ASN A 28 3.40 -11.17 8.00
N SER A 29 3.14 -9.95 7.51
CA SER A 29 1.87 -9.26 7.75
C SER A 29 0.82 -9.76 6.76
N HIS A 30 -0.17 -10.48 7.27
CA HIS A 30 -1.37 -10.84 6.50
C HIS A 30 -2.43 -9.74 6.63
N TYR A 31 -2.05 -8.50 6.31
CA TYR A 31 -3.00 -7.39 6.33
C TYR A 31 -3.87 -7.44 5.08
N ILE A 32 -5.11 -7.90 5.23
CA ILE A 32 -6.10 -7.93 4.17
C ILE A 32 -6.85 -6.60 4.17
N LEU A 33 -6.69 -5.83 3.10
CA LEU A 33 -7.49 -4.63 2.86
C LEU A 33 -8.92 -5.08 2.52
N THR A 34 -9.79 -5.05 3.51
CA THR A 34 -11.21 -5.37 3.36
C THR A 34 -11.98 -4.06 3.29
N ALA A 35 -12.81 -3.89 2.25
CA ALA A 35 -13.71 -2.74 2.17
C ALA A 35 -14.69 -2.79 3.37
N CYS A 36 -14.62 -1.80 4.25
CA CYS A 36 -15.46 -1.68 5.43
C CYS A 36 -16.87 -1.19 5.08
N LYS A 37 -17.03 -0.45 3.97
CA LYS A 37 -18.33 0.05 3.53
C LYS A 37 -18.81 -0.65 2.26
N SER A 38 -20.11 -0.90 2.22
CA SER A 38 -20.83 -1.36 1.03
C SER A 38 -21.11 -0.24 0.02
N TYR A 39 -21.10 1.02 0.47
CA TYR A 39 -21.31 2.19 -0.38
C TYR A 39 -20.35 3.32 0.01
N TYR A 40 -19.78 3.98 -0.99
CA TYR A 40 -18.93 5.15 -0.85
C TYR A 40 -19.49 6.26 -1.75
N GLU A 41 -19.71 7.45 -1.18
CA GLU A 41 -20.30 8.58 -1.91
C GLU A 41 -19.35 9.14 -2.98
N ARG A 42 -18.03 9.14 -2.69
CA ARG A 42 -17.00 9.64 -3.61
C ARG A 42 -15.69 8.86 -3.47
N LEU A 43 -15.45 7.94 -4.39
CA LEU A 43 -14.20 7.20 -4.52
C LEU A 43 -13.29 7.90 -5.53
N LYS A 44 -12.03 8.13 -5.13
CA LYS A 44 -10.97 8.49 -6.06
C LYS A 44 -10.32 7.20 -6.55
N VAL A 45 -10.65 6.81 -7.78
CA VAL A 45 -9.99 5.71 -8.48
C VAL A 45 -8.71 6.23 -9.11
N ASP A 46 -7.63 5.49 -8.96
CA ASP A 46 -6.36 5.77 -9.58
C ASP A 46 -5.70 4.46 -10.04
N GLU A 47 -4.88 4.56 -11.08
CA GLU A 47 -4.18 3.44 -11.68
C GLU A 47 -2.68 3.67 -11.60
N CYS A 48 -2.00 2.81 -10.83
CA CYS A 48 -0.56 2.83 -10.73
C CYS A 48 0.03 1.71 -11.55
N TRP A 49 1.00 2.04 -12.40
CA TRP A 49 1.78 1.04 -13.11
C TRP A 49 3.15 0.90 -12.48
N THR A 50 3.51 -0.32 -12.08
CA THR A 50 4.80 -0.60 -11.47
C THR A 50 5.45 -1.86 -12.05
N TYR A 51 6.75 -1.98 -11.85
CA TYR A 51 7.52 -3.17 -12.22
C TYR A 51 7.80 -3.96 -10.95
N VAL A 52 7.36 -5.22 -10.91
CA VAL A 52 7.54 -6.09 -9.74
C VAL A 52 8.57 -7.16 -10.05
N GLY A 53 9.74 -7.07 -9.41
CA GLY A 53 10.85 -8.03 -9.50
C GLY A 53 11.60 -8.04 -10.84
N ASN A 54 10.87 -7.98 -11.97
CA ASN A 54 11.43 -7.96 -13.32
C ASN A 54 10.93 -6.75 -14.10
N LYS A 55 11.87 -5.93 -14.61
CA LYS A 55 11.57 -4.74 -15.41
C LYS A 55 10.93 -5.05 -16.78
N SER A 56 10.93 -6.30 -17.21
CA SER A 56 10.23 -6.70 -18.44
C SER A 56 8.72 -6.87 -18.26
N LYS A 57 8.23 -7.01 -17.01
CA LYS A 57 6.82 -7.20 -16.71
C LYS A 57 6.28 -6.00 -15.96
N LYS A 58 5.40 -5.27 -16.65
CA LYS A 58 4.66 -4.13 -16.09
C LYS A 58 3.37 -4.67 -15.48
N TYR A 59 3.16 -4.37 -14.20
CA TYR A 59 1.95 -4.71 -13.47
C TYR A 59 1.14 -3.44 -13.25
N GLY A 60 -0.15 -3.49 -13.57
CA GLY A 60 -1.10 -2.43 -13.23
C GLY A 60 -1.75 -2.73 -11.89
N LEU A 61 -1.85 -1.73 -11.04
CA LEU A 61 -2.59 -1.77 -9.79
C LEU A 61 -3.71 -0.73 -9.90
N ILE A 62 -4.96 -1.21 -9.87
CA ILE A 62 -6.12 -0.34 -9.82
C ILE A 62 -6.54 -0.25 -8.36
N TYR A 63 -6.57 0.96 -7.82
CA TYR A 63 -6.98 1.19 -6.45
C TYR A 63 -7.97 2.34 -6.37
N ALA A 64 -8.87 2.27 -5.40
CA ALA A 64 -9.83 3.31 -5.11
C ALA A 64 -9.66 3.76 -3.67
N SER A 65 -9.68 5.07 -3.44
CA SER A 65 -9.53 5.66 -2.12
C SER A 65 -10.68 6.60 -1.78
N GLU A 66 -11.21 6.50 -0.57
CA GLU A 66 -12.19 7.46 -0.05
C GLU A 66 -11.46 8.58 0.67
N ARG A 67 -11.70 9.85 0.27
CA ARG A 67 -11.03 11.01 0.91
C ARG A 67 -11.40 11.21 2.38
N GLN A 68 -12.60 10.82 2.80
CA GLN A 68 -13.09 11.06 4.15
C GLN A 68 -12.52 10.10 5.19
N SER A 69 -12.53 8.79 4.92
CA SER A 69 -11.97 7.79 5.84
C SER A 69 -10.48 7.50 5.56
N GLY A 70 -10.01 7.82 4.36
CA GLY A 70 -8.73 7.34 3.87
C GLY A 70 -8.71 5.83 3.65
N GLU A 71 -9.86 5.17 3.51
CA GLU A 71 -9.90 3.76 3.11
C GLU A 71 -9.30 3.56 1.73
N LEU A 72 -8.61 2.43 1.58
CA LEU A 72 -7.94 2.04 0.35
C LEU A 72 -8.50 0.68 -0.06
N ILE A 73 -9.18 0.66 -1.19
CA ILE A 73 -9.79 -0.52 -1.79
C ILE A 73 -8.91 -0.89 -2.98
N ILE A 74 -8.34 -2.08 -2.95
CA ILE A 74 -7.44 -2.57 -4.01
C ILE A 74 -8.15 -3.71 -4.74
N LYS A 75 -8.08 -3.71 -6.07
CA LYS A 75 -8.67 -4.76 -6.91
C LYS A 75 -7.66 -5.31 -7.91
#